data_AF-A0A9E8ZCR8-F1
#
_entry.id   AF-A0A9E8ZCR8-F1
#
_cell.length_a   1.000
_cell.length_b   1.000
_cell.length_c   1.000
_cell.angle_alpha   90.00
_cell.angle_beta   90.00
_cell.angle_gamma   90.00
#
_symmetry.space_group_name_H-M   'P 1'
#
loop_
_entity.id
_entity.type
_entity.pdbx_description
1 polymer ?
#
loop_
_entity_poly.entity_id
_entity_poly.type
_entity_poly.pdbx_seq_one_letter_code
_entity_poly.pdbx_strand_id
1 'polypeptide(L)' 'MSLSSSNRLRQQFGVQSDEFRIILIGKDGTVKRSEASPVAVSSVFTQIDAMPMRQQEMQQRNQL' A
#
# COMPACT_ATOMS: atom_id res chain seq x y z
N MET A 1 19.97 -8.70 18.66
CA MET A 1 19.60 -9.13 17.29
C MET A 1 18.88 -7.98 16.62
N SER A 2 19.46 -7.37 15.58
CA SER A 2 18.76 -6.35 14.80
C SER A 2 17.67 -7.04 13.97
N LEU A 3 16.40 -6.77 14.25
CA LEU A 3 15.32 -7.18 13.35
C LEU A 3 15.59 -6.56 11.98
N SER A 4 15.67 -7.38 10.94
CA SER A 4 15.68 -6.88 9.57
C SER A 4 14.44 -6.01 9.35
N SER A 5 14.56 -4.95 8.55
CA SER A 5 13.43 -4.05 8.28
C SER A 5 12.19 -4.81 7.79
N SER A 6 12.38 -5.92 7.07
CA SER A 6 11.32 -6.83 6.63
C SER A 6 10.58 -7.51 7.79
N ASN A 7 11.28 -7.96 8.84
CA ASN A 7 10.65 -8.61 10.00
C ASN A 7 9.79 -7.63 10.81
N ARG A 8 10.23 -6.36 10.93
CA ARG A 8 9.43 -5.32 11.58
C ARG A 8 8.13 -5.05 10.82
N LEU A 9 8.19 -4.95 9.50
CA LEU A 9 6.99 -4.76 8.67
C LEU A 9 6.04 -5.95 8.77
N ARG A 10 6.57 -7.18 8.71
CA ARG A 10 5.76 -8.40 8.91
C ARG A 10 5.03 -8.39 10.25
N GLN A 11 5.72 -8.07 11.35
CA GLN A 11 5.11 -7.95 12.68
C GLN A 11 4.06 -6.84 12.73
N GLN A 12 4.38 -5.65 12.23
CA GLN A 12 3.48 -4.48 12.24
C GLN A 12 2.15 -4.78 11.54
N PHE A 13 2.17 -5.57 10.47
CA PHE A 13 0.99 -5.88 9.68
C PHE A 13 0.46 -7.31 9.87
N GLY A 14 0.96 -8.05 10.86
CA GLY A 14 0.49 -9.40 11.19
C GLY A 14 0.73 -10.45 10.09
N VAL A 15 1.80 -10.31 9.31
CA VAL A 15 2.14 -11.21 8.20
C VAL A 15 3.14 -12.26 8.67
N GLN A 16 2.82 -13.54 8.49
CA GLN A 16 3.73 -14.63 8.86
C GLN A 16 4.96 -14.68 7.93
N SER A 17 6.05 -15.31 8.37
CA SER A 17 7.31 -15.34 7.58
C SER A 17 7.20 -16.07 6.25
N ASP A 18 6.32 -17.07 6.19
CA ASP A 18 6.04 -17.95 5.06
C ASP A 18 4.82 -17.50 4.24
N GLU A 19 4.22 -16.36 4.59
CA GLU A 19 3.01 -15.85 3.96
C GLU A 19 3.33 -14.81 2.85
N PHE A 20 2.57 -14.91 1.76
CA PHE A 20 2.48 -13.86 0.75
C PHE A 20 1.44 -12.81 1.17
N ARG A 21 1.81 -11.53 1.04
CA ARG A 21 0.92 -10.42 1.36
C ARG A 21 1.22 -9.22 0.49
N ILE A 22 0.16 -8.61 -0.04
CA ILE A 22 0.21 -7.27 -0.63
C ILE A 22 -0.54 -6.32 0.30
N ILE A 23 0.10 -5.24 0.71
CA ILE A 23 -0.49 -4.21 1.56
C ILE A 23 -0.32 -2.85 0.87
N LEU A 24 -1.43 -2.18 0.57
CA LEU A 24 -1.42 -0.79 0.14
C LEU A 24 -1.60 0.09 1.36
N ILE A 25 -0.59 0.92 1.66
CA ILE A 25 -0.60 1.86 2.78
C ILE A 25 -0.80 3.26 2.22
N GLY A 26 -1.78 3.99 2.77
CA GLY A 26 -2.02 5.39 2.44
C GLY A 26 -0.94 6.30 3.01
N LYS A 27 -0.86 7.54 2.51
CA LYS A 27 0.04 8.57 3.07
C LYS A 27 -0.33 8.99 4.51
N ASP A 28 -1.53 8.62 4.96
CA ASP A 28 -2.01 8.75 6.33
C ASP A 28 -1.54 7.61 7.25
N GLY A 29 -0.77 6.64 6.72
CA GLY A 29 -0.28 5.47 7.45
C GLY A 29 -1.33 4.36 7.62
N THR A 30 -2.54 4.53 7.10
CA THR A 30 -3.61 3.52 7.22
C THR A 30 -3.56 2.50 6.08
N VAL A 31 -3.99 1.28 6.36
CA VAL A 31 -4.10 0.21 5.33
C VAL A 31 -5.33 0.47 4.46
N LYS A 32 -5.14 0.57 3.14
CA LYS A 32 -6.19 0.76 2.14
C LYS A 32 -6.57 -0.54 1.43
N ARG A 33 -5.67 -1.52 1.40
CA ARG A 33 -5.86 -2.87 0.84
C ARG A 33 -4.92 -3.84 1.55
N SER A 34 -5.39 -5.07 1.80
CA SER A 34 -4.57 -6.19 2.25
C SER A 34 -5.03 -7.46 1.53
N GLU A 35 -4.13 -8.11 0.80
CA GLU A 35 -4.46 -9.25 -0.07
C GLU A 35 -3.53 -10.42 0.16
N ALA A 36 -4.10 -11.63 0.22
CA ALA A 36 -3.37 -12.89 0.40
C ALA A 36 -2.87 -13.49 -0.91
N SER A 37 -3.27 -12.91 -2.04
CA SER A 37 -2.98 -13.44 -3.38
C SER A 37 -2.43 -12.33 -4.27
N PRO A 38 -1.69 -12.68 -5.34
CA PRO A 38 -1.22 -11.70 -6.30
C PRO A 38 -2.39 -10.91 -6.90
N VAL A 39 -2.25 -9.59 -6.95
CA VAL A 39 -3.22 -8.72 -7.62
C VAL A 39 -2.62 -8.14 -8.90
N ALA A 40 -3.49 -7.85 -9.87
CA ALA A 40 -3.10 -7.10 -11.05
C ALA A 40 -2.63 -5.70 -10.62
N VAL A 41 -1.43 -5.31 -11.06
CA VAL A 41 -0.85 -4.00 -10.73
C VAL A 41 -1.77 -2.85 -11.14
N SER A 42 -2.46 -2.98 -12.27
CA SER A 42 -3.46 -2.00 -12.73
C SER A 42 -4.57 -1.78 -11.70
N SER A 43 -5.04 -2.82 -11.02
CA SER A 43 -6.09 -2.70 -9.99
C SER A 43 -5.62 -1.90 -8.77
N VAL A 44 -4.32 -1.98 -8.43
CA VAL A 44 -3.72 -1.18 -7.37
C VAL A 44 -3.68 0.28 -7.78
N PHE A 45 -3.26 0.58 -9.01
CA PHE A 45 -3.25 1.95 -9.53
C PHE A 45 -4.65 2.55 -9.67
N THR A 46 -5.62 1.80 -10.19
CA THR A 46 -7.03 2.24 -10.24
C THR A 46 -7.54 2.60 -8.84
N GLN A 47 -7.21 1.80 -7.82
CA GLN A 47 -7.58 2.13 -6.45
C GLN A 47 -6.86 3.38 -5.94
N ILE A 48 -5.56 3.54 -6.24
CA ILE A 48 -4.79 4.72 -5.85
C ILE A 48 -5.39 5.98 -6.47
N ASP A 49 -5.70 5.97 -7.77
CA ASP A 49 -6.28 7.10 -8.50
C ASP A 49 -7.70 7.46 -8.04
N ALA A 50 -8.44 6.50 -7.50
CA ALA A 50 -9.73 6.73 -6.87
C ALA A 50 -9.62 7.39 -5.47
N MET A 51 -8.43 7.47 -4.87
CA MET A 51 -8.27 8.07 -3.53
C MET A 51 -8.34 9.61 -3.59
N PRO A 52 -9.02 10.28 -2.63
CA PRO A 52 -9.21 11.73 -2.66
C PRO A 52 -7.91 12.53 -2.75
N MET A 53 -6.89 12.17 -1.96
CA MET A 53 -5.59 12.86 -2.00
C MET A 53 -4.91 12.71 -3.37
N ARG A 54 -5.04 11.55 -4.02
CA ARG A 54 -4.47 11.32 -5.35
C ARG A 54 -5.20 12.14 -6.40
N GLN A 55 -6.52 12.25 -6.32
CA GLN A 55 -7.32 13.13 -7.18
C GLN A 55 -6.89 14.60 -7.04
N GLN A 56 -6.67 15.07 -5.81
CA GLN A 56 -6.16 16.42 -5.55
C GLN A 56 -4.78 16.66 -6.17
N GLU A 57 -3.85 15.71 -6.03
CA GLU A 57 -2.52 15.81 -6.67
C GLU A 57 -2.61 15.87 -8.19
N MET A 58 -3.48 15.06 -8.81
CA MET A 58 -3.69 15.07 -10.26
C MET A 58 -4.24 16.41 -10.73
N GLN A 59 -5.18 16.99 -9.99
CA GLN A 59 -5.73 18.31 -10.28
C GLN A 59 -4.65 19.40 -10.16
N GLN A 60 -3.83 19.38 -9.10
CA GLN A 60 -2.74 20.35 -8.91
C GLN A 60 -1.68 20.28 -10.02
N ARG A 61 -1.32 19.07 -10.46
CA ARG A 61 -0.35 18.87 -11.55
C ARG A 61 -0.84 19.41 -12.89
N ASN A 62 -2.15 19.38 -13.14
CA ASN A 62 -2.75 19.86 -14.39
C ASN A 62 -2.94 21.40 -14.40
N GLN A 63 -2.68 22.09 -13.29
CA GLN A 63 -2.80 23.55 -13.15
C GLN A 63 -1.45 24.28 -13.31
N LEU A 64 -0.37 23.53 -13.54
CA LEU A 64 0.99 24.02 -13.83
C LEU A 64 1.27 23.88 -15.32
#